data_AF-A0A6F9DKB0-F1
#
_entry.id   AF-A0A6F9DKB0-F1
#
_cell.length_a   1.000
_cell.length_b   1.000
_cell.length_c   1.000
_cell.angle_alpha   90.00
_cell.angle_beta   90.00
_cell.angle_gamma   90.00
#
_symmetry.space_group_name_H-M   'P 1'
#
loop_
_entity.id
_entity.type
_entity.pdbx_description
1 polymer ?
#
loop_
_entity_poly.entity_id
_entity_poly.type
_entity_poly.pdbx_seq_one_letter_code
_entity_poly.pdbx_strand_id
1 'polypeptide(L)'
;MRRERQRRGSTWKFQYDAQQAGYNLSYWVGDDQHWLRNKYRKYERRTSEDERIVENPIIERESEPDDTENNKLRSQLLKSLAEASTRREVTEIRSAILRINESRFKHDMKFEVTRAEQLIAELEKQPPEIGIDDRANKDDLNESDDSEELRERLHKAVWNETLDFVELRESADLFEAANLEDINGDLAKAHRMLQANIYVEGLRHGIEDRDLDVLETILGEIDFKQMKCEVGEIYDEAKNLIRKMTLERRNKNMALTLKRELARAMSNRNAPQIRNTLTNIRQAQLEQKLSDEVKAAERLLRELELETEELQKDMEEKNELERINKEVFRLQQLLQGAIDEGDISLLQSAIQSVIDSGLEDLLRSELSDANELLDKLKEKLAFRKSVAEIPARYVSEVRSYKNPPAGSLEVMQATFLLLGFDENNLKTWRDIQTHLGKGGTDSFRYRVVKRDTHVIDDHVVERAQDLLDEISLDDAQNLSLLVNLFYRYCQAVINESNPPNATNS
;
A
#
# COMPACT_ATOMS: atom_id res chain seq x y z
N MET A 1 -18.69 -61.09 2.53
CA MET A 1 -19.33 -61.31 1.23
C MET A 1 -18.74 -60.34 0.22
N ARG A 2 -18.21 -60.86 -0.89
CA ARG A 2 -17.69 -60.11 -2.05
C ARG A 2 -18.81 -59.32 -2.73
N ARG A 3 -18.41 -58.18 -3.33
CA ARG A 3 -18.79 -57.62 -4.65
C ARG A 3 -18.77 -56.08 -4.56
N GLU A 4 -18.40 -55.29 -5.55
CA GLU A 4 -17.85 -55.44 -6.90
C GLU A 4 -17.68 -53.99 -7.41
N ARG A 5 -16.60 -53.68 -8.14
CA ARG A 5 -16.39 -52.36 -8.73
C ARG A 5 -17.35 -52.17 -9.91
N GLN A 6 -18.09 -51.06 -9.94
CA GLN A 6 -18.61 -50.49 -11.18
C GLN A 6 -18.19 -49.02 -11.28
N ARG A 7 -17.35 -48.74 -12.28
CA ARG A 7 -17.14 -47.40 -12.83
C ARG A 7 -18.28 -47.12 -13.82
N ARG A 8 -19.02 -46.03 -13.61
CA ARG A 8 -19.71 -45.28 -14.67
C ARG A 8 -19.58 -43.80 -14.36
N GLY A 9 -19.01 -43.05 -15.30
CA GLY A 9 -18.96 -41.61 -15.24
C GLY A 9 -20.32 -41.00 -15.58
N SER A 10 -20.62 -39.85 -14.98
CA SER A 10 -21.47 -38.80 -15.56
C SER A 10 -21.41 -37.57 -14.66
N THR A 11 -20.97 -36.45 -15.23
CA THR A 11 -21.47 -35.08 -15.00
C THR A 11 -21.91 -34.69 -13.59
N TRP A 12 -21.09 -33.86 -12.94
CA TRP A 12 -21.47 -33.09 -11.76
C TRP A 12 -22.55 -32.08 -12.13
N LYS A 13 -23.76 -32.29 -11.60
CA LYS A 13 -24.84 -31.32 -11.55
C LYS A 13 -24.98 -30.96 -10.08
N PHE A 14 -24.43 -29.82 -9.67
CA PHE A 14 -24.66 -29.29 -8.32
C PHE A 14 -26.11 -28.80 -8.26
N GLN A 15 -26.94 -29.58 -7.56
CA GLN A 15 -28.30 -29.21 -7.20
C GLN A 15 -28.25 -28.95 -5.70
N TYR A 16 -28.30 -27.68 -5.31
CA TYR A 16 -28.30 -27.27 -3.91
C TYR A 16 -29.76 -27.26 -3.44
N ASP A 17 -30.07 -28.14 -2.48
CA ASP A 17 -31.36 -28.16 -1.79
C ASP A 17 -31.39 -27.01 -0.78
N ALA A 18 -32.18 -25.97 -1.08
CA ALA A 18 -32.55 -24.92 -0.15
C ALA A 18 -34.03 -25.05 0.21
N GLN A 19 -34.34 -25.90 1.19
CA GLN A 19 -35.65 -25.94 1.84
C GLN A 19 -35.49 -26.33 3.32
N GLN A 20 -35.28 -25.32 4.18
CA GLN A 20 -35.85 -25.23 5.53
C GLN A 20 -35.34 -23.97 6.25
N ALA A 21 -35.95 -22.82 5.95
CA ALA A 21 -36.13 -21.70 6.88
C ALA A 21 -37.01 -20.67 6.20
N GLY A 22 -38.28 -20.62 6.57
CA GLY A 22 -39.24 -19.67 6.03
C GLY A 22 -38.97 -18.25 6.53
N TYR A 23 -38.14 -17.51 5.81
CA TYR A 23 -38.07 -16.06 5.90
C TYR A 23 -38.20 -15.44 4.52
N ASN A 24 -39.26 -14.66 4.37
CA ASN A 24 -39.64 -13.91 3.19
C ASN A 24 -39.16 -12.47 3.41
N LEU A 25 -38.03 -12.07 2.81
CA LEU A 25 -37.64 -10.67 2.72
C LEU A 25 -37.60 -10.26 1.24
N SER A 26 -38.50 -9.36 0.89
CA SER A 26 -38.52 -8.67 -0.38
C SER A 26 -37.48 -7.55 -0.36
N TYR A 27 -36.62 -7.53 -1.38
CA TYR A 27 -35.63 -6.47 -1.61
C TYR A 27 -36.34 -5.17 -2.00
N TRP A 28 -36.07 -4.11 -1.26
CA TRP A 28 -36.23 -2.73 -1.72
C TRP A 28 -34.94 -2.31 -2.43
N VAL A 29 -35.06 -2.00 -3.73
CA VAL A 29 -34.02 -1.31 -4.50
C VAL A 29 -34.39 0.17 -4.49
N GLY A 30 -33.56 1.01 -3.88
CA GLY A 30 -33.75 2.45 -3.79
C GLY A 30 -32.44 3.19 -4.05
N ASP A 31 -32.38 3.84 -5.21
CA ASP A 31 -31.55 4.97 -5.66
C ASP A 31 -30.47 5.55 -4.73
N ASP A 32 -29.21 5.18 -4.97
CA ASP A 32 -28.01 5.85 -4.46
C ASP A 32 -27.07 6.32 -5.60
N GLN A 33 -27.62 7.05 -6.57
CA GLN A 33 -26.83 7.69 -7.65
C GLN A 33 -26.82 9.23 -7.58
N HIS A 34 -27.44 9.84 -6.58
CA HIS A 34 -27.59 11.31 -6.51
C HIS A 34 -26.45 12.02 -5.75
N TRP A 35 -25.74 11.32 -4.87
CA TRP A 35 -24.65 11.90 -4.06
C TRP A 35 -23.35 12.12 -4.85
N LEU A 36 -23.01 11.22 -5.79
CA LEU A 36 -21.79 11.33 -6.60
C LEU A 36 -21.83 12.44 -7.67
N ARG A 37 -23.02 12.86 -8.13
CA ARG A 37 -23.16 13.95 -9.12
C ARG A 37 -22.93 15.36 -8.57
N ASN A 38 -23.10 15.57 -7.26
CA ASN A 38 -22.94 16.90 -6.66
C ASN A 38 -21.48 17.25 -6.32
N LYS A 39 -20.60 16.24 -6.15
CA LYS A 39 -19.17 16.49 -5.89
C LYS A 39 -18.42 16.94 -7.15
N TYR A 40 -18.79 16.43 -8.32
CA TYR A 40 -18.15 16.77 -9.60
C TYR A 40 -18.48 18.19 -10.11
N ARG A 41 -19.68 18.72 -9.83
CA ARG A 41 -20.06 20.10 -10.24
C ARG A 41 -19.37 21.21 -9.46
N LYS A 42 -18.72 20.91 -8.33
CA LYS A 42 -17.99 21.90 -7.51
C LYS A 42 -16.53 22.07 -7.97
N TYR A 43 -15.99 21.12 -8.73
CA TYR A 43 -14.64 21.18 -9.30
C TYR A 43 -14.59 21.99 -10.62
N GLU A 44 -15.63 21.90 -11.45
CA GLU A 44 -15.69 22.60 -12.75
C GLU A 44 -15.90 24.13 -12.67
N ARG A 45 -16.23 24.68 -11.50
CA ARG A 45 -16.40 26.14 -11.33
C ARG A 45 -15.17 26.86 -10.77
N ARG A 46 -14.12 26.14 -10.34
CA ARG A 46 -12.89 26.75 -9.82
C ARG A 46 -11.82 26.98 -10.87
N THR A 47 -11.96 26.40 -12.07
CA THR A 47 -10.96 26.49 -13.14
C THR A 47 -11.26 27.56 -14.20
N SER A 48 -12.31 28.37 -14.03
CA SER A 48 -12.70 29.40 -15.03
C SER A 48 -12.62 30.85 -14.55
N GLU A 49 -12.04 31.14 -13.38
CA GLU A 49 -12.02 32.50 -12.80
C GLU A 49 -10.62 33.13 -12.61
N ASP A 50 -9.52 32.41 -12.88
CA ASP A 50 -8.15 32.91 -12.67
C ASP A 50 -7.34 33.15 -13.96
N GLU A 51 -8.00 33.63 -15.03
CA GLU A 51 -7.29 34.32 -16.13
C GLU A 51 -7.34 35.84 -15.90
N ARG A 52 -6.44 36.34 -15.04
CA ARG A 52 -6.07 37.77 -15.01
C ARG A 52 -4.57 37.93 -15.26
N ILE A 53 -4.31 38.66 -16.33
CA ILE A 53 -3.05 39.18 -16.84
C ILE A 53 -2.17 39.69 -15.69
N VAL A 54 -0.97 39.11 -15.55
CA VAL A 54 0.15 39.67 -14.79
C VAL A 54 1.26 39.98 -15.78
N GLU A 55 1.63 41.26 -15.88
CA GLU A 55 2.76 41.75 -16.64
C GLU A 55 4.07 41.29 -15.98
N ASN A 56 4.95 40.62 -16.73
CA ASN A 56 6.27 40.19 -16.26
C ASN A 56 7.21 41.40 -16.10
N PRO A 57 7.92 41.54 -14.97
CA PRO A 57 9.03 42.47 -14.87
C PRO A 57 10.25 41.91 -15.63
N ILE A 58 10.87 42.79 -16.42
CA ILE A 58 12.14 42.54 -17.11
C ILE A 58 13.22 42.36 -16.03
N ILE A 59 13.73 41.13 -15.90
CA ILE A 59 14.93 40.83 -15.11
C ILE A 59 16.11 40.78 -16.09
N GLU A 60 17.04 41.70 -15.91
CA GLU A 60 18.32 41.74 -16.62
C GLU A 60 19.14 40.48 -16.25
N ARG A 61 19.33 39.58 -17.23
CA ARG A 61 20.25 38.45 -17.11
C ARG A 61 21.69 38.92 -17.28
N GLU A 62 22.55 38.51 -16.36
CA GLU A 62 24.00 38.59 -16.49
C GLU A 62 24.46 37.79 -17.71
N SER A 63 25.47 38.34 -18.40
CA SER A 63 25.92 37.96 -19.74
C SER A 63 26.53 36.56 -19.82
N GLU A 64 25.87 35.68 -20.57
CA GLU A 64 26.40 34.41 -21.09
C GLU A 64 27.65 34.64 -21.97
N PRO A 65 28.56 33.64 -22.08
CA PRO A 65 29.71 33.72 -22.96
C PRO A 65 29.25 33.84 -24.42
N ASP A 66 29.76 34.89 -25.07
CA ASP A 66 29.26 35.44 -26.31
C ASP A 66 29.50 34.50 -27.52
N ASP A 67 28.59 33.54 -27.75
CA ASP A 67 28.51 32.81 -29.02
C ASP A 67 27.75 33.66 -30.07
N THR A 68 28.13 34.93 -30.17
CA THR A 68 27.53 35.93 -31.06
C THR A 68 27.59 35.48 -32.51
N GLU A 69 28.61 34.71 -32.89
CA GLU A 69 28.84 34.32 -34.28
C GLU A 69 27.86 33.22 -34.74
N ASN A 70 27.64 32.16 -33.96
CA ASN A 70 26.66 31.13 -34.28
C ASN A 70 25.22 31.65 -34.19
N ASN A 71 24.92 32.51 -33.23
CA ASN A 71 23.60 33.14 -33.10
C ASN A 71 23.32 34.09 -34.28
N LYS A 72 24.32 34.83 -34.74
CA LYS A 72 24.23 35.68 -35.93
C LYS A 72 24.09 34.85 -37.21
N LEU A 73 24.82 33.75 -37.33
CA LEU A 73 24.72 32.83 -38.47
C LEU A 73 23.35 32.15 -38.52
N ARG A 74 22.82 31.70 -37.37
CA ARG A 74 21.47 31.13 -37.25
C ARG A 74 20.40 32.16 -37.60
N SER A 75 20.51 33.39 -37.11
CA SER A 75 19.59 34.48 -37.44
C SER A 75 19.60 34.79 -38.95
N GLN A 76 20.79 34.82 -39.57
CA GLN A 76 20.93 34.97 -41.03
C GLN A 76 20.30 33.81 -41.80
N LEU A 77 20.51 32.57 -41.37
CA LEU A 77 19.92 31.39 -42.00
C LEU A 77 18.40 31.34 -41.86
N LEU A 78 17.84 31.76 -40.72
CA LEU A 78 16.39 31.88 -40.53
C LEU A 78 15.79 32.96 -41.44
N LYS A 79 16.52 34.06 -41.66
CA LYS A 79 16.11 35.08 -42.63
C LYS A 79 16.16 34.56 -44.06
N SER A 80 17.24 33.86 -44.44
CA SER A 80 17.37 33.20 -45.74
C SER A 80 16.30 32.12 -45.95
N LEU A 81 15.86 31.44 -44.88
CA LEU A 81 14.79 30.44 -44.93
C LEU A 81 13.45 31.07 -45.28
N ALA A 82 13.17 32.28 -44.79
CA ALA A 82 11.96 33.03 -45.09
C ALA A 82 11.94 33.58 -46.53
N GLU A 83 13.12 33.83 -47.11
CA GLU A 83 13.30 34.37 -48.47
C GLU A 83 13.48 33.27 -49.54
N ALA A 84 13.60 32.00 -49.13
CA ALA A 84 13.83 30.87 -50.03
C ALA A 84 12.62 30.63 -50.97
N SER A 85 12.88 30.58 -52.27
CA SER A 85 11.85 30.49 -53.32
C SER A 85 11.64 29.07 -53.83
N THR A 86 12.61 28.19 -53.58
CA THR A 86 12.58 26.80 -54.04
C THR A 86 12.66 25.80 -52.89
N ARG A 87 12.04 24.63 -53.08
CA ARG A 87 12.10 23.54 -52.10
C ARG A 87 13.53 23.08 -51.80
N ARG A 88 14.44 23.20 -52.78
CA ARG A 88 15.85 22.82 -52.63
C ARG A 88 16.62 23.78 -51.72
N GLU A 89 16.39 25.08 -51.86
CA GLU A 89 16.96 26.09 -50.96
C GLU A 89 16.48 25.89 -49.53
N VAL A 90 15.19 25.59 -49.34
CA VAL A 90 14.62 25.29 -48.01
C VAL A 90 15.29 24.08 -47.36
N THR A 91 15.54 22.99 -48.09
CA THR A 91 16.24 21.82 -47.53
C THR A 91 17.70 22.10 -47.24
N GLU A 92 18.41 22.84 -48.10
CA GLU A 92 19.81 23.20 -47.88
C GLU A 92 19.96 24.09 -46.62
N ILE A 93 19.08 25.09 -46.45
CA ILE A 93 19.09 25.99 -45.29
C ILE A 93 18.70 25.25 -44.00
N ARG A 94 17.67 24.38 -44.03
CA ARG A 94 17.32 23.54 -42.87
C ARG A 94 18.47 22.62 -42.46
N SER A 95 19.17 22.03 -43.43
CA SER A 95 20.34 21.20 -43.14
C SER A 95 21.50 21.98 -42.52
N ALA A 96 21.67 23.27 -42.87
CA ALA A 96 22.67 24.14 -42.29
C ALA A 96 22.32 24.52 -40.84
N ILE A 97 21.04 24.83 -40.57
CA ILE A 97 20.55 25.11 -39.21
C ILE A 97 20.73 23.89 -38.31
N LEU A 98 20.41 22.69 -38.80
CA LEU A 98 20.59 21.44 -38.05
C LEU A 98 22.07 21.20 -37.69
N ARG A 99 23.01 21.43 -38.61
CA ARG A 99 24.45 21.29 -38.31
C ARG A 99 24.95 22.28 -37.25
N ILE A 100 24.44 23.51 -37.25
CA ILE A 100 24.78 24.51 -36.21
C ILE A 100 24.23 24.07 -34.86
N ASN A 101 22.99 23.59 -34.81
CA ASN A 101 22.39 23.09 -33.56
C ASN A 101 23.09 21.82 -33.05
N GLU A 102 23.45 20.90 -33.94
CA GLU A 102 24.17 19.67 -33.59
C GLU A 102 25.58 19.98 -33.08
N SER A 103 26.28 20.95 -33.68
CA SER A 103 27.58 21.44 -33.19
C SER A 103 27.47 22.06 -31.80
N ARG A 104 26.41 22.84 -31.55
CA ARG A 104 26.15 23.45 -30.24
C ARG A 104 25.82 22.39 -29.19
N PHE A 105 24.94 21.46 -29.51
CA PHE A 105 24.59 20.34 -28.62
C PHE A 105 25.81 19.49 -28.25
N LYS A 106 26.68 19.17 -29.22
CA LYS A 106 27.94 18.44 -28.98
C LYS A 106 28.92 19.25 -28.11
N HIS A 107 28.96 20.57 -28.27
CA HIS A 107 29.79 21.45 -27.45
C HIS A 107 29.27 21.52 -26.00
N ASP A 108 27.96 21.72 -25.83
CA ASP A 108 27.30 21.84 -24.53
C ASP A 108 27.40 20.52 -23.75
N MET A 109 27.16 19.36 -24.39
CA MET A 109 27.39 18.05 -23.76
C MET A 109 28.84 17.86 -23.34
N LYS A 110 29.80 18.20 -24.21
CA LYS A 110 31.23 18.03 -23.90
C LYS A 110 31.65 18.91 -22.73
N PHE A 111 31.09 20.12 -22.63
CA PHE A 111 31.32 21.03 -21.50
C PHE A 111 30.79 20.44 -20.19
N GLU A 112 29.55 19.95 -20.18
CA GLU A 112 28.95 19.34 -18.98
C GLU A 112 29.65 18.05 -18.55
N VAL A 113 30.05 17.18 -19.49
CA VAL A 113 30.84 15.98 -19.19
C VAL A 113 32.20 16.37 -18.59
N THR A 114 32.88 17.38 -19.14
CA THR A 114 34.17 17.85 -18.61
C THR A 114 34.02 18.44 -17.20
N ARG A 115 32.92 19.16 -16.94
CA ARG A 115 32.61 19.73 -15.62
C ARG A 115 32.32 18.65 -14.58
N ALA A 116 31.56 17.62 -14.95
CA ALA A 116 31.29 16.47 -14.10
C ALA A 116 32.58 15.71 -13.76
N GLU A 117 33.46 15.48 -14.73
CA GLU A 117 34.78 14.85 -14.51
C GLU A 117 35.68 15.67 -13.57
N GLN A 118 35.65 17.01 -13.65
CA GLN A 118 36.39 17.89 -12.74
C GLN A 118 35.88 17.83 -11.30
N LEU A 119 34.55 17.81 -11.10
CA LEU A 119 33.94 17.70 -9.77
C LEU A 119 34.26 16.35 -9.12
N ILE A 120 34.20 15.26 -9.89
CA ILE A 120 34.58 13.92 -9.42
C ILE A 120 36.07 13.91 -8.99
N ALA A 121 36.96 14.48 -9.81
CA ALA A 121 38.39 14.56 -9.48
C ALA A 121 38.72 15.47 -8.28
N GLU A 122 37.84 16.41 -7.95
CA GLU A 122 37.97 17.30 -6.79
C GLU A 122 37.46 16.63 -5.50
N LEU A 123 36.37 15.85 -5.59
CA LEU A 123 35.87 15.00 -4.51
C LEU A 123 36.86 13.88 -4.14
N GLU A 124 37.54 13.28 -5.12
CA GLU A 124 38.56 12.24 -4.88
C GLU A 124 39.85 12.77 -4.25
N LYS A 125 40.10 14.09 -4.31
CA LYS A 125 41.28 14.73 -3.70
C LYS A 125 41.07 15.13 -2.24
N GLN A 126 39.83 15.12 -1.74
CA GLN A 126 39.59 15.37 -0.33
C GLN A 126 40.01 14.15 0.49
N PRO A 127 40.99 14.26 1.40
CA PRO A 127 41.38 13.15 2.26
C PRO A 127 40.20 12.75 3.15
N PRO A 128 40.03 11.46 3.49
CA PRO A 128 39.02 11.05 4.44
C PRO A 128 39.37 11.67 5.80
N GLU A 129 38.59 12.64 6.26
CA GLU A 129 38.70 13.18 7.61
C GLU A 129 38.31 12.09 8.61
N ILE A 130 39.33 11.36 9.07
CA ILE A 130 39.26 10.53 10.27
C ILE A 130 39.74 11.38 11.44
N GLY A 131 38.77 11.77 12.28
CA GLY A 131 38.97 12.11 13.68
C GLY A 131 38.66 13.56 14.03
N ILE A 132 37.62 13.78 14.84
CA ILE A 132 37.77 14.00 16.29
C ILE A 132 36.40 13.93 16.97
N ASP A 133 36.47 13.35 18.17
CA ASP A 133 35.53 13.31 19.28
C ASP A 133 34.89 14.68 19.58
N ASP A 134 33.57 14.81 19.49
CA ASP A 134 32.84 15.96 20.06
C ASP A 134 31.45 15.53 20.57
N ARG A 135 31.45 15.00 21.79
CA ARG A 135 30.32 15.12 22.71
C ARG A 135 30.27 16.55 23.24
N ALA A 136 29.72 17.48 22.47
CA ALA A 136 29.35 18.79 22.96
C ALA A 136 28.14 19.35 22.18
N ASN A 137 27.00 19.47 22.89
CA ASN A 137 25.82 20.29 22.58
C ASN A 137 25.41 20.38 21.09
N LYS A 138 24.58 19.42 20.68
CA LYS A 138 23.76 19.49 19.46
C LYS A 138 22.29 19.70 19.83
N ASP A 139 22.04 20.52 20.85
CA ASP A 139 20.71 21.02 21.19
C ASP A 139 20.63 22.47 20.66
N ASP A 140 19.63 22.71 19.81
CA ASP A 140 19.15 24.02 19.32
C ASP A 140 19.87 24.71 18.14
N LEU A 141 20.38 23.95 17.16
CA LEU A 141 20.39 24.47 15.79
C LEU A 141 19.10 24.00 15.12
N ASN A 142 18.07 24.85 15.17
CA ASN A 142 16.91 24.74 14.29
C ASN A 142 17.45 24.67 12.86
N GLU A 143 17.45 23.47 12.26
CA GLU A 143 17.42 23.33 10.81
C GLU A 143 16.32 24.30 10.34
N SER A 144 16.70 25.28 9.50
CA SER A 144 15.74 26.27 9.04
C SER A 144 14.61 25.54 8.33
N ASP A 145 13.36 25.98 8.54
CA ASP A 145 12.16 25.45 7.87
C ASP A 145 12.39 25.26 6.35
N ASP A 146 13.18 26.13 5.72
CA ASP A 146 13.59 26.07 4.31
C ASP A 146 14.30 24.76 3.90
N SER A 147 15.07 24.15 4.80
CA SER A 147 15.84 22.93 4.52
C SER A 147 14.96 21.67 4.54
N GLU A 148 13.96 21.64 5.43
CA GLU A 148 12.96 20.58 5.47
C GLU A 148 12.01 20.71 4.28
N GLU A 149 11.65 21.93 3.87
CA GLU A 149 10.86 22.17 2.66
C GLU A 149 11.57 21.68 1.39
N LEU A 150 12.88 21.94 1.24
CA LEU A 150 13.66 21.44 0.10
C LEU A 150 13.75 19.92 0.08
N ARG A 151 13.92 19.28 1.25
CA ARG A 151 13.90 17.80 1.38
C ARG A 151 12.54 17.23 0.99
N GLU A 152 11.46 17.81 1.50
CA GLU A 152 10.11 17.36 1.20
C GLU A 152 9.76 17.57 -0.29
N ARG A 153 10.19 18.68 -0.89
CA ARG A 153 10.01 18.95 -2.31
C ARG A 153 10.73 17.94 -3.19
N LEU A 154 12.01 17.64 -2.91
CA LEU A 154 12.76 16.61 -3.63
C LEU A 154 12.13 15.23 -3.43
N HIS A 155 11.75 14.89 -2.21
CA HIS A 155 11.08 13.62 -1.91
C HIS A 155 9.78 13.47 -2.71
N LYS A 156 8.93 14.50 -2.71
CA LYS A 156 7.71 14.53 -3.53
C LYS A 156 8.03 14.40 -5.01
N ALA A 157 9.04 15.11 -5.54
CA ALA A 157 9.40 15.01 -6.95
C ALA A 157 9.91 13.62 -7.36
N VAL A 158 10.62 12.93 -6.46
CA VAL A 158 11.17 11.59 -6.69
C VAL A 158 10.11 10.49 -6.58
N TRP A 159 9.09 10.68 -5.73
CA TRP A 159 8.09 9.66 -5.38
C TRP A 159 6.68 9.93 -5.94
N ASN A 160 6.38 11.13 -6.45
CA ASN A 160 5.13 11.37 -7.16
C ASN A 160 5.13 10.67 -8.52
N GLU A 161 4.03 9.95 -8.79
CA GLU A 161 3.82 9.24 -10.06
C GLU A 161 3.59 10.19 -11.26
N THR A 162 3.30 11.47 -11.00
CA THR A 162 3.21 12.50 -12.04
C THR A 162 4.61 13.01 -12.34
N LEU A 163 5.39 12.27 -13.13
CA LEU A 163 6.74 12.61 -13.58
C LEU A 163 6.79 13.96 -14.34
N ASP A 164 6.85 15.09 -13.65
CA ASP A 164 7.37 16.32 -14.25
C ASP A 164 8.90 16.34 -14.11
N PHE A 165 9.57 16.06 -15.22
CA PHE A 165 11.02 16.00 -15.28
C PHE A 165 11.68 17.37 -14.99
N VAL A 166 10.99 18.46 -15.34
CA VAL A 166 11.49 19.82 -15.09
C VAL A 166 11.52 20.06 -13.59
N GLU A 167 10.44 19.71 -12.89
CA GLU A 167 10.34 19.85 -11.45
C GLU A 167 11.35 18.97 -10.70
N LEU A 168 11.57 17.74 -11.15
CA LEU A 168 12.60 16.85 -10.57
C LEU A 168 14.00 17.44 -10.70
N ARG A 169 14.33 17.96 -11.89
CA ARG A 169 15.63 18.59 -12.14
C ARG A 169 15.82 19.84 -11.30
N GLU A 170 14.84 20.75 -11.30
CA GLU A 170 14.89 21.96 -10.50
C GLU A 170 15.02 21.65 -9.00
N SER A 171 14.30 20.64 -8.51
CA SER A 171 14.37 20.25 -7.10
C SER A 171 15.73 19.64 -6.73
N ALA A 172 16.32 18.83 -7.60
CA ALA A 172 17.67 18.29 -7.41
C ALA A 172 18.73 19.41 -7.43
N ASP A 173 18.67 20.31 -8.41
CA ASP A 173 19.61 21.44 -8.55
C ASP A 173 19.53 22.36 -7.31
N LEU A 174 18.32 22.66 -6.81
CA LEU A 174 18.12 23.46 -5.59
C LEU A 174 18.66 22.74 -4.34
N PHE A 175 18.45 21.43 -4.24
CA PHE A 175 18.95 20.62 -3.13
C PHE A 175 20.49 20.59 -3.08
N GLU A 176 21.14 20.40 -4.24
CA GLU A 176 22.60 20.46 -4.37
C GLU A 176 23.15 21.86 -4.05
N ALA A 177 22.50 22.91 -4.56
CA ALA A 177 22.91 24.28 -4.32
C ALA A 177 22.85 24.67 -2.83
N ALA A 178 21.92 24.07 -2.08
CA ALA A 178 21.80 24.22 -0.64
C ALA A 178 22.81 23.38 0.17
N ASN A 179 23.58 22.49 -0.49
CA ASN A 179 24.57 21.60 0.12
C ASN A 179 24.01 20.77 1.29
N LEU A 180 22.78 20.26 1.13
CA LEU A 180 22.09 19.44 2.13
C LEU A 180 22.57 17.98 2.06
N GLU A 181 22.68 17.31 3.21
CA GLU A 181 23.01 15.88 3.26
C GLU A 181 21.85 15.01 2.73
N ASP A 182 22.11 14.07 1.82
CA ASP A 182 21.11 13.16 1.26
C ASP A 182 20.80 11.99 2.22
N ILE A 183 20.05 12.26 3.28
CA ILE A 183 19.73 11.29 4.33
C ILE A 183 18.89 10.12 3.79
N ASN A 184 17.96 10.39 2.87
CA ASN A 184 17.00 9.40 2.37
C ASN A 184 17.43 8.72 1.06
N GLY A 185 18.54 9.17 0.45
CA GLY A 185 18.95 8.70 -0.88
C GLY A 185 18.09 9.26 -2.02
N ASP A 186 17.32 10.32 -1.77
CA ASP A 186 16.40 10.91 -2.73
C ASP A 186 17.17 11.66 -3.83
N LEU A 187 18.27 12.34 -3.50
CA LEU A 187 19.12 13.00 -4.50
C LEU A 187 19.80 11.98 -5.41
N ALA A 188 20.38 10.93 -4.83
CA ALA A 188 20.97 9.84 -5.61
C ALA A 188 19.94 9.13 -6.51
N LYS A 189 18.67 9.02 -6.06
CA LYS A 189 17.57 8.51 -6.88
C LYS A 189 17.16 9.49 -7.98
N ALA A 190 17.07 10.78 -7.68
CA ALA A 190 16.78 11.84 -8.65
C ALA A 190 17.80 11.85 -9.79
N HIS A 191 19.11 11.84 -9.50
CA HIS A 191 20.15 11.78 -10.53
C HIS A 191 20.04 10.55 -11.42
N ARG A 192 19.75 9.38 -10.85
CA ARG A 192 19.51 8.16 -11.64
C ARG A 192 18.32 8.30 -12.58
N MET A 193 17.22 8.89 -12.12
CA MET A 193 16.05 9.17 -12.95
C MET A 193 16.35 10.19 -14.04
N LEU A 194 17.10 11.27 -13.72
CA LEU A 194 17.53 12.28 -14.67
C LEU A 194 18.41 11.68 -15.77
N GLN A 195 19.40 10.87 -15.40
CA GLN A 195 20.30 10.20 -16.33
C GLN A 195 19.55 9.15 -17.18
N ALA A 196 18.65 8.38 -16.58
CA ALA A 196 17.82 7.43 -17.31
C ALA A 196 16.98 8.12 -18.39
N ASN A 197 16.42 9.30 -18.10
CA ASN A 197 15.64 10.05 -19.09
C ASN A 197 16.50 10.57 -20.25
N ILE A 198 17.73 11.02 -19.99
CA ILE A 198 18.67 11.43 -21.06
C ILE A 198 18.91 10.25 -22.00
N TYR A 199 19.11 9.04 -21.46
CA TYR A 199 19.26 7.84 -22.28
C TYR A 199 17.99 7.48 -23.03
N VAL A 200 16.82 7.58 -22.39
CA VAL A 200 15.52 7.36 -23.04
C VAL A 200 15.35 8.27 -24.25
N GLU A 201 15.59 9.57 -24.09
CA GLU A 201 15.49 10.55 -25.18
C GLU A 201 16.53 10.31 -26.27
N GLY A 202 17.77 10.00 -25.91
CA GLY A 202 18.81 9.65 -26.86
C GLY A 202 18.49 8.39 -27.67
N LEU A 203 17.95 7.36 -27.01
CA LEU A 203 17.49 6.13 -27.67
C LEU A 203 16.30 6.40 -28.59
N ARG A 204 15.33 7.22 -28.18
CA ARG A 204 14.19 7.63 -29.03
C ARG A 204 14.68 8.31 -30.30
N HIS A 205 15.57 9.29 -30.18
CA HIS A 205 16.15 9.97 -31.35
C HIS A 205 16.93 8.99 -32.25
N GLY A 206 17.75 8.12 -31.67
CA GLY A 206 18.48 7.09 -32.44
C GLY A 206 17.55 6.10 -33.17
N ILE A 207 16.42 5.75 -32.55
CA ILE A 207 15.39 4.89 -33.15
C ILE A 207 14.71 5.60 -34.32
N GLU A 208 14.30 6.85 -34.13
CA GLU A 208 13.62 7.68 -35.14
C GLU A 208 14.51 7.91 -36.38
N ASP A 209 15.76 8.29 -36.15
CA ASP A 209 16.74 8.56 -37.22
C ASP A 209 17.35 7.27 -37.80
N ARG A 210 17.13 6.13 -37.14
CA ARG A 210 17.73 4.83 -37.46
C ARG A 210 19.26 4.92 -37.56
N ASP A 211 19.88 5.69 -36.66
CA ASP A 211 21.33 5.86 -36.58
C ASP A 211 21.95 4.74 -35.73
N LEU A 212 22.64 3.81 -36.39
CA LEU A 212 23.26 2.65 -35.73
C LEU A 212 24.33 3.07 -34.74
N ASP A 213 25.15 4.08 -35.08
CA ASP A 213 26.34 4.43 -34.30
C ASP A 213 25.91 5.13 -32.99
N VAL A 214 24.85 5.96 -33.05
CA VAL A 214 24.24 6.58 -31.86
C VAL A 214 23.64 5.53 -30.93
N LEU A 215 22.86 4.58 -31.46
CA LEU A 215 22.24 3.53 -30.66
C LEU A 215 23.27 2.58 -30.03
N GLU A 216 24.33 2.20 -30.75
CA GLU A 216 25.41 1.36 -30.19
C GLU A 216 26.18 2.08 -29.09
N THR A 217 26.41 3.39 -29.24
CA THR A 217 27.10 4.21 -28.24
C THR A 217 26.28 4.30 -26.95
N ILE A 218 25.00 4.70 -27.05
CA ILE A 218 24.13 4.87 -25.88
C ILE A 218 23.90 3.53 -25.17
N LEU A 219 23.65 2.43 -25.89
CA LEU A 219 23.50 1.11 -25.27
C LEU A 219 24.79 0.60 -24.62
N GLY A 220 25.95 1.08 -25.05
CA GLY A 220 27.24 0.77 -24.43
C GLY A 220 27.46 1.51 -23.10
N GLU A 221 26.84 2.67 -22.92
CA GLU A 221 26.96 3.51 -21.72
C GLU A 221 25.95 3.15 -20.62
N ILE A 222 24.83 2.51 -20.97
CA ILE A 222 23.80 2.10 -20.00
C ILE A 222 24.28 0.89 -19.18
N ASP A 223 24.47 1.08 -17.87
CA ASP A 223 24.57 -0.05 -16.93
C ASP A 223 23.17 -0.64 -16.69
N PHE A 224 22.86 -1.67 -17.48
CA PHE A 224 21.55 -2.33 -17.47
C PHE A 224 21.15 -2.89 -16.09
N LYS A 225 22.10 -3.18 -15.19
CA LYS A 225 21.73 -3.67 -13.85
C LYS A 225 21.12 -2.57 -12.98
N GLN A 226 21.51 -1.32 -13.20
CA GLN A 226 21.09 -0.20 -12.36
C GLN A 226 19.85 0.51 -12.91
N MET A 227 19.64 0.50 -14.23
CA MET A 227 18.59 1.30 -14.91
C MET A 227 17.49 0.47 -15.58
N LYS A 228 17.36 -0.81 -15.21
CA LYS A 228 16.44 -1.74 -15.87
C LYS A 228 14.98 -1.29 -15.77
N CYS A 229 14.58 -0.73 -14.64
CA CYS A 229 13.20 -0.34 -14.36
C CYS A 229 12.81 0.92 -15.15
N GLU A 230 13.75 1.81 -15.43
CA GLU A 230 13.51 3.14 -15.99
C GLU A 230 13.61 3.17 -17.53
N VAL A 231 14.48 2.35 -18.13
CA VAL A 231 14.78 2.40 -19.59
C VAL A 231 14.28 1.14 -20.34
N GLY A 232 13.75 0.15 -19.63
CA GLY A 232 13.57 -1.23 -20.11
C GLY A 232 12.92 -1.39 -21.50
N GLU A 233 11.74 -0.80 -21.72
CA GLU A 233 11.00 -0.99 -22.97
C GLU A 233 11.73 -0.40 -24.19
N ILE A 234 12.24 0.84 -24.06
CA ILE A 234 12.92 1.55 -25.14
C ILE A 234 14.29 0.92 -25.43
N TYR A 235 14.97 0.43 -24.39
CA TYR A 235 16.21 -0.32 -24.53
C TYR A 235 16.03 -1.58 -25.40
N ASP A 236 14.97 -2.35 -25.15
CA ASP A 236 14.70 -3.56 -25.93
C ASP A 236 14.31 -3.24 -27.38
N GLU A 237 13.55 -2.16 -27.60
CA GLU A 237 13.24 -1.65 -28.93
C GLU A 237 14.51 -1.26 -29.71
N ALA A 238 15.39 -0.45 -29.10
CA ALA A 238 16.66 -0.03 -29.70
C ALA A 238 17.55 -1.22 -30.06
N LYS A 239 17.67 -2.20 -29.16
CA LYS A 239 18.48 -3.41 -29.36
C LYS A 239 17.96 -4.26 -30.52
N ASN A 240 16.64 -4.39 -30.66
CA ASN A 240 16.01 -5.07 -31.77
C ASN A 240 16.24 -4.32 -33.11
N LEU A 241 16.20 -2.99 -33.09
CA LEU A 241 16.49 -2.18 -34.26
C LEU A 241 17.94 -2.33 -34.74
N ILE A 242 18.92 -2.29 -33.84
CA ILE A 242 20.35 -2.53 -34.16
C ILE A 242 20.54 -3.90 -34.84
N ARG A 243 19.94 -4.96 -34.27
CA ARG A 243 20.00 -6.31 -34.85
C ARG A 243 19.45 -6.33 -36.28
N LYS A 244 18.30 -5.68 -36.50
CA LYS A 244 17.66 -5.57 -37.81
C LYS A 244 18.54 -4.80 -38.82
N MET A 245 19.06 -3.63 -38.44
CA MET A 245 19.89 -2.80 -39.32
C MET A 245 21.23 -3.47 -39.66
N THR A 246 21.85 -4.15 -38.69
CA THR A 246 23.08 -4.91 -38.92
C THR A 246 22.88 -6.05 -39.92
N LEU A 247 21.74 -6.73 -39.84
CA LEU A 247 21.36 -7.79 -40.79
C LEU A 247 21.11 -7.22 -42.19
N GLU A 248 20.40 -6.10 -42.30
CA GLU A 248 20.17 -5.39 -43.57
C GLU A 248 21.50 -4.99 -44.24
N ARG A 249 22.46 -4.45 -43.45
CA ARG A 249 23.80 -4.07 -43.94
C ARG A 249 24.59 -5.28 -44.44
N ARG A 250 24.57 -6.41 -43.71
CA ARG A 250 25.20 -7.67 -44.13
C ARG A 250 24.58 -8.22 -45.42
N ASN A 251 23.25 -8.23 -45.51
CA ASN A 251 22.52 -8.69 -46.70
C ASN A 251 22.85 -7.84 -47.93
N LYS A 252 22.93 -6.51 -47.77
CA LYS A 252 23.32 -5.59 -48.84
C LYS A 252 24.75 -5.86 -49.31
N ASN A 253 25.69 -6.07 -48.39
CA ASN A 253 27.08 -6.40 -48.72
C ASN A 253 27.20 -7.75 -49.44
N MET A 254 26.46 -8.76 -49.00
CA MET A 254 26.42 -10.08 -49.64
C MET A 254 25.78 -10.03 -51.04
N ALA A 255 24.74 -9.21 -51.24
CA ALA A 255 24.16 -9.01 -52.56
C ALA A 255 25.16 -8.33 -53.52
N LEU A 256 25.96 -7.39 -53.03
CA LEU A 256 27.01 -6.73 -53.81
C LEU A 256 28.13 -7.70 -54.19
N THR A 257 28.56 -8.59 -53.29
CA THR A 257 29.58 -9.60 -53.62
C THR A 257 29.06 -10.60 -54.64
N LEU A 258 27.84 -11.14 -54.46
CA LEU A 258 27.21 -12.05 -55.43
C LEU A 258 27.06 -11.40 -56.81
N LYS A 259 26.68 -10.11 -56.88
CA LYS A 259 26.58 -9.38 -58.13
C LYS A 259 27.93 -9.27 -58.85
N ARG A 260 29.03 -9.06 -58.11
CA ARG A 260 30.40 -9.03 -58.66
C ARG A 260 30.83 -10.40 -59.18
N GLU A 261 30.53 -11.47 -58.45
CA GLU A 261 30.86 -12.84 -58.86
C GLU A 261 30.07 -13.27 -60.09
N LEU A 262 28.77 -12.94 -60.16
CA LEU A 262 27.94 -13.23 -61.31
C LEU A 262 28.43 -12.48 -62.56
N ALA A 263 28.85 -11.22 -62.42
CA ALA A 263 29.47 -10.47 -63.51
C ALA A 263 30.76 -11.12 -64.02
N ARG A 264 31.61 -11.66 -63.12
CA ARG A 264 32.81 -12.43 -63.50
C ARG A 264 32.45 -13.73 -64.21
N ALA A 265 31.45 -14.45 -63.71
CA ALA A 265 31.02 -15.73 -64.27
C ALA A 265 30.41 -15.58 -65.68
N MET A 266 29.62 -14.51 -65.92
CA MET A 266 29.04 -14.23 -67.24
C MET A 266 30.10 -13.89 -68.31
N SER A 267 31.35 -13.61 -67.93
CA SER A 267 32.47 -13.42 -68.85
C SER A 267 33.09 -14.74 -69.35
N ASN A 268 32.70 -15.90 -68.80
CA ASN A 268 33.23 -17.23 -69.16
C ASN A 268 32.18 -18.08 -69.92
N ARG A 269 32.61 -18.77 -70.99
CA ARG A 269 31.75 -19.49 -71.99
C ARG A 269 30.93 -20.72 -71.49
N ASN A 270 30.80 -20.96 -70.18
CA ASN A 270 30.13 -22.15 -69.61
C ASN A 270 28.74 -21.88 -68.99
N ALA A 271 27.90 -21.10 -69.68
CA ALA A 271 26.58 -20.65 -69.21
C ALA A 271 25.59 -21.75 -68.73
N PRO A 272 25.53 -22.98 -69.30
CA PRO A 272 24.53 -23.98 -68.90
C PRO A 272 24.81 -24.63 -67.55
N GLN A 273 26.08 -24.97 -67.27
CA GLN A 273 26.48 -25.57 -65.99
C GLN A 273 26.29 -24.59 -64.83
N ILE A 274 26.52 -23.29 -65.07
CA ILE A 274 26.30 -22.21 -64.10
C ILE A 274 24.80 -22.06 -63.76
N ARG A 275 23.91 -22.32 -64.73
CA ARG A 275 22.46 -22.22 -64.52
C ARG A 275 21.95 -23.29 -63.55
N ASN A 276 22.42 -24.52 -63.70
CA ASN A 276 22.03 -25.64 -62.82
C ASN A 276 22.64 -25.52 -61.41
N THR A 277 23.87 -25.02 -61.28
CA THR A 277 24.44 -24.75 -59.96
C THR A 277 23.69 -23.60 -59.26
N LEU A 278 23.31 -22.55 -59.99
CA LEU A 278 22.50 -21.45 -59.45
C LEU A 278 21.12 -21.91 -58.96
N THR A 279 20.43 -22.81 -59.68
CA THR A 279 19.13 -23.33 -59.23
C THR A 279 19.27 -24.15 -57.95
N ASN A 280 20.29 -25.01 -57.87
CA ASN A 280 20.53 -25.83 -56.68
C ASN A 280 20.93 -24.97 -55.46
N ILE A 281 21.77 -23.95 -55.66
CA ILE A 281 22.13 -23.01 -54.60
C ILE A 281 20.90 -22.23 -54.12
N ARG A 282 20.03 -21.79 -55.04
CA ARG A 282 18.82 -21.04 -54.69
C ARG A 282 17.83 -21.90 -53.92
N GLN A 283 17.71 -23.19 -54.26
CA GLN A 283 16.86 -24.13 -53.54
C GLN A 283 17.39 -24.44 -52.15
N ALA A 284 18.70 -24.70 -52.01
CA ALA A 284 19.34 -24.86 -50.70
C ALA A 284 19.22 -23.60 -49.82
N GLN A 285 19.35 -22.39 -50.40
CA GLN A 285 19.12 -21.14 -49.69
C GLN A 285 17.66 -20.98 -49.24
N LEU A 286 16.70 -21.45 -50.04
CA LEU A 286 15.29 -21.41 -49.68
C LEU A 286 14.99 -22.37 -48.52
N GLU A 287 15.50 -23.60 -48.59
CA GLU A 287 15.37 -24.61 -47.53
C GLU A 287 16.04 -24.15 -46.22
N GLN A 288 17.22 -23.52 -46.32
CA GLN A 288 17.90 -22.95 -45.15
C GLN A 288 17.08 -21.82 -44.51
N LYS A 289 16.57 -20.87 -45.32
CA LYS A 289 15.69 -19.81 -44.82
C LYS A 289 14.45 -20.36 -44.13
N LEU A 290 13.80 -21.36 -44.76
CA LEU A 290 12.61 -21.99 -44.19
C LEU A 290 12.94 -22.70 -42.87
N SER A 291 14.09 -23.38 -42.79
CA SER A 291 14.55 -24.03 -41.56
C SER A 291 14.85 -23.02 -40.44
N ASP A 292 15.47 -21.89 -40.76
CA ASP A 292 15.77 -20.83 -39.78
C ASP A 292 14.49 -20.13 -39.30
N GLU A 293 13.52 -19.90 -40.20
CA GLU A 293 12.20 -19.36 -39.86
C GLU A 293 11.40 -20.33 -38.97
N VAL A 294 11.41 -21.63 -39.25
CA VAL A 294 10.78 -22.66 -38.40
C VAL A 294 11.41 -22.67 -37.02
N LYS A 295 12.74 -22.65 -36.92
CA LYS A 295 13.44 -22.59 -35.62
C LYS A 295 13.14 -21.30 -34.86
N ALA A 296 12.97 -20.17 -35.55
CA ALA A 296 12.59 -18.91 -34.92
C ALA A 296 11.15 -18.99 -34.38
N ALA A 297 10.22 -19.55 -35.16
CA ALA A 297 8.84 -19.76 -34.73
C ALA A 297 8.75 -20.73 -33.53
N GLU A 298 9.52 -21.82 -33.54
CA GLU A 298 9.59 -22.77 -32.41
C GLU A 298 10.11 -22.10 -31.13
N ARG A 299 11.05 -21.15 -31.22
CA ARG A 299 11.52 -20.40 -30.05
C ARG A 299 10.44 -19.49 -29.49
N LEU A 300 9.75 -18.74 -30.35
CA LEU A 300 8.65 -17.87 -29.94
C LEU A 300 7.50 -18.66 -29.32
N LEU A 301 7.20 -19.84 -29.86
CA LEU A 301 6.14 -20.69 -29.32
C LEU A 301 6.48 -21.19 -27.91
N ARG A 302 7.74 -21.59 -27.66
CA ARG A 302 8.21 -21.95 -26.31
C ARG A 302 8.19 -20.78 -25.33
N GLU A 303 8.53 -19.58 -25.81
CA GLU A 303 8.50 -18.36 -24.98
C GLU A 303 7.07 -18.03 -24.55
N LEU A 304 6.12 -18.11 -25.48
CA LEU A 304 4.69 -17.94 -25.17
C LEU A 304 4.15 -19.04 -24.24
N GLU A 305 4.58 -20.30 -24.40
CA GLU A 305 4.20 -21.38 -23.48
C GLU A 305 4.64 -21.07 -22.04
N LEU A 306 5.89 -20.62 -21.85
CA LEU A 306 6.40 -20.22 -20.53
C LEU A 306 5.64 -19.04 -19.92
N GLU A 307 5.34 -18.01 -20.72
CA GLU A 307 4.56 -16.84 -20.28
C GLU A 307 3.14 -17.26 -19.86
N THR A 308 2.51 -18.18 -20.59
CA THR A 308 1.18 -18.68 -20.20
C THR A 308 1.22 -19.53 -18.93
N GLU A 309 2.29 -20.28 -18.67
CA GLU A 309 2.47 -21.04 -17.43
C GLU A 309 2.69 -20.12 -16.22
N GLU A 310 3.45 -19.03 -16.38
CA GLU A 310 3.66 -18.03 -15.33
C GLU A 310 2.36 -17.30 -14.99
N LEU A 311 1.61 -16.84 -16.00
CA LEU A 311 0.29 -16.23 -15.81
C LEU A 311 -0.72 -17.17 -15.15
N GLN A 312 -0.66 -18.48 -15.44
CA GLN A 312 -1.50 -19.47 -14.77
C GLN A 312 -1.19 -19.57 -13.28
N LYS A 313 0.10 -19.56 -12.90
CA LYS A 313 0.51 -19.58 -11.48
C LYS A 313 0.05 -18.32 -10.75
N ASP A 314 0.25 -17.14 -11.34
CA ASP A 314 -0.19 -15.87 -10.77
C ASP A 314 -1.71 -15.84 -10.55
N MET A 315 -2.47 -16.39 -11.50
CA MET A 315 -3.92 -16.54 -11.36
C MET A 315 -4.31 -17.50 -10.24
N GLU A 316 -3.60 -18.62 -10.07
CA GLU A 316 -3.84 -19.57 -8.98
C GLU A 316 -3.55 -18.93 -7.60
N GLU A 317 -2.43 -18.23 -7.46
CA GLU A 317 -2.07 -17.51 -6.24
C GLU A 317 -3.09 -16.41 -5.90
N LYS A 318 -3.51 -15.63 -6.91
CA LYS A 318 -4.54 -14.60 -6.74
C LYS A 318 -5.89 -15.20 -6.29
N ASN A 319 -6.28 -16.33 -6.87
CA ASN A 319 -7.53 -17.01 -6.50
C ASN A 319 -7.47 -17.55 -5.07
N GLU A 320 -6.32 -18.03 -4.62
CA GLU A 320 -6.14 -18.51 -3.24
C GLU A 320 -6.18 -17.35 -2.23
N LEU A 321 -5.52 -16.22 -2.55
CA LEU A 321 -5.63 -15.00 -1.74
C LEU A 321 -7.08 -14.50 -1.65
N GLU A 322 -7.84 -14.53 -2.75
CA GLU A 322 -9.25 -14.14 -2.72
C GLU A 322 -10.11 -15.07 -1.84
N ARG A 323 -9.80 -16.37 -1.83
CA ARG A 323 -10.46 -17.33 -0.93
C ARG A 323 -10.17 -17.04 0.53
N ILE A 324 -8.89 -16.81 0.87
CA ILE A 324 -8.48 -16.46 2.23
C ILE A 324 -9.16 -15.17 2.69
N ASN A 325 -9.14 -14.12 1.86
CA ASN A 325 -9.77 -12.85 2.19
C ASN A 325 -11.29 -12.97 2.42
N LYS A 326 -11.99 -13.79 1.62
CA LYS A 326 -13.42 -14.07 1.83
C LYS A 326 -13.67 -14.77 3.17
N GLU A 327 -12.81 -15.71 3.54
CA GLU A 327 -12.96 -16.43 4.80
C GLU A 327 -12.62 -15.56 6.00
N VAL A 328 -11.55 -14.75 5.93
CA VAL A 328 -11.21 -13.74 6.94
C VAL A 328 -12.39 -12.80 7.18
N PHE A 329 -12.97 -12.24 6.11
CA PHE A 329 -14.11 -11.34 6.22
C PHE A 329 -15.34 -12.02 6.87
N ARG A 330 -15.63 -13.27 6.50
CA ARG A 330 -16.73 -14.06 7.08
C ARG A 330 -16.53 -14.30 8.58
N LEU A 331 -15.31 -14.68 8.98
CA LEU A 331 -14.97 -14.94 10.37
C LEU A 331 -14.96 -13.65 11.20
N GLN A 332 -14.49 -12.54 10.64
CA GLN A 332 -14.54 -11.23 11.27
C GLN A 332 -15.98 -10.81 11.57
N GLN A 333 -16.91 -10.98 10.61
CA GLN A 333 -18.34 -10.71 10.84
C GLN A 333 -18.93 -11.60 11.91
N LEU A 334 -18.58 -12.89 11.92
CA LEU A 334 -19.06 -13.84 12.91
C LEU A 334 -18.55 -13.49 14.32
N LEU A 335 -17.28 -13.09 14.44
CA LEU A 335 -16.67 -12.70 15.70
C LEU A 335 -17.25 -11.37 16.21
N GLN A 336 -17.40 -10.38 15.33
CA GLN A 336 -18.02 -9.11 15.68
C GLN A 336 -19.48 -9.29 16.13
N GLY A 337 -20.26 -10.10 15.41
CA GLY A 337 -21.63 -10.41 15.81
C GLY A 337 -21.69 -11.08 17.19
N ALA A 338 -20.76 -11.98 17.50
CA ALA A 338 -20.68 -12.61 18.82
C ALA A 338 -20.25 -11.64 19.93
N ILE A 339 -19.37 -10.67 19.62
CA ILE A 339 -18.99 -9.58 20.53
C ILE A 339 -20.20 -8.69 20.83
N ASP A 340 -20.93 -8.27 19.80
CA ASP A 340 -22.09 -7.37 19.92
C ASP A 340 -23.23 -8.03 20.71
N GLU A 341 -23.46 -9.35 20.53
CA GLU A 341 -24.47 -10.10 21.28
C GLU A 341 -24.07 -10.38 22.73
N GLY A 342 -22.77 -10.47 23.04
CA GLY A 342 -22.28 -10.72 24.39
C GLY A 342 -22.66 -12.09 24.97
N ASP A 343 -22.99 -13.07 24.12
CA ASP A 343 -23.27 -14.45 24.54
C ASP A 343 -21.96 -15.27 24.62
N ILE A 344 -21.70 -15.83 25.81
CA ILE A 344 -20.50 -16.64 26.09
C ILE A 344 -20.36 -17.83 25.11
N SER A 345 -21.47 -18.52 24.81
CA SER A 345 -21.45 -19.69 23.94
C SER A 345 -21.16 -19.32 22.48
N LEU A 346 -21.75 -18.23 21.99
CA LEU A 346 -21.50 -17.76 20.63
C LEU A 346 -20.07 -17.25 20.49
N LEU A 347 -19.58 -16.49 21.47
CA LEU A 347 -18.22 -15.96 21.48
C LEU A 347 -17.17 -17.08 21.52
N GLN A 348 -17.38 -18.12 22.34
CA GLN A 348 -16.53 -19.31 22.35
C GLN A 348 -16.54 -20.05 21.01
N SER A 349 -17.72 -20.23 20.41
CA SER A 349 -17.84 -20.89 19.09
C SER A 349 -17.17 -20.07 17.98
N ALA A 350 -17.27 -18.73 18.06
CA ALA A 350 -16.65 -17.81 17.13
C ALA A 350 -15.12 -17.87 17.19
N ILE A 351 -14.57 -17.75 18.41
CA ILE A 351 -13.12 -17.86 18.66
C ILE A 351 -12.60 -19.22 18.16
N GLN A 352 -13.31 -20.32 18.47
CA GLN A 352 -12.90 -21.65 18.01
C GLN A 352 -12.94 -21.78 16.48
N SER A 353 -13.91 -21.15 15.81
CA SER A 353 -13.99 -21.15 14.33
C SER A 353 -12.79 -20.45 13.69
N VAL A 354 -12.28 -19.39 14.31
CA VAL A 354 -11.05 -18.71 13.85
C VAL A 354 -9.83 -19.61 14.05
N ILE A 355 -9.70 -20.23 15.23
CA ILE A 355 -8.61 -21.16 15.53
C ILE A 355 -8.61 -22.36 14.57
N ASP A 356 -9.77 -22.96 14.33
CA ASP A 356 -9.92 -24.12 13.44
C ASP A 356 -9.58 -23.77 11.97
N SER A 357 -9.68 -22.49 11.59
CA SER A 357 -9.33 -22.00 10.26
C SER A 357 -7.83 -21.71 10.07
N GLY A 358 -7.05 -21.59 11.15
CA GLY A 358 -5.62 -21.24 11.09
C GLY A 358 -5.34 -19.80 10.67
N LEU A 359 -6.28 -18.88 10.92
CA LEU A 359 -6.22 -17.46 10.54
C LEU A 359 -6.04 -16.54 11.76
N GLU A 360 -5.51 -17.05 12.86
CA GLU A 360 -5.37 -16.31 14.13
C GLU A 360 -4.47 -15.07 13.99
N ASP A 361 -3.41 -15.18 13.18
CA ASP A 361 -2.47 -14.07 12.96
C ASP A 361 -3.13 -12.89 12.22
N LEU A 362 -4.05 -13.18 11.29
CA LEU A 362 -4.77 -12.16 10.52
C LEU A 362 -5.88 -11.49 11.34
N LEU A 363 -6.46 -12.19 12.32
CA LEU A 363 -7.56 -11.72 13.17
C LEU A 363 -7.12 -11.49 14.63
N ARG A 364 -5.83 -11.17 14.83
CA ARG A 364 -5.23 -11.09 16.17
C ARG A 364 -5.86 -10.01 17.05
N SER A 365 -6.23 -8.87 16.47
CA SER A 365 -6.84 -7.75 17.21
C SER A 365 -8.22 -8.16 17.73
N GLU A 366 -9.07 -8.64 16.84
CA GLU A 366 -10.44 -9.04 17.16
C GLU A 366 -10.48 -10.25 18.10
N LEU A 367 -9.53 -11.19 17.96
CA LEU A 367 -9.38 -12.28 18.93
C LEU A 367 -8.98 -11.79 20.31
N SER A 368 -8.13 -10.76 20.41
CA SER A 368 -7.77 -10.17 21.70
C SER A 368 -9.00 -9.59 22.38
N ASP A 369 -9.76 -8.77 21.66
CA ASP A 369 -10.98 -8.12 22.17
C ASP A 369 -12.04 -9.15 22.57
N ALA A 370 -12.25 -10.18 21.73
CA ALA A 370 -13.17 -11.27 22.00
C ALA A 370 -12.78 -12.07 23.24
N ASN A 371 -11.49 -12.37 23.44
CA ASN A 371 -11.02 -13.10 24.62
C ASN A 371 -11.16 -12.26 25.90
N GLU A 372 -10.82 -10.96 25.85
CA GLU A 372 -10.99 -10.07 27.00
C GLU A 372 -12.47 -9.97 27.41
N LEU A 373 -13.37 -9.81 26.44
CA LEU A 373 -14.81 -9.80 26.70
C LEU A 373 -15.29 -11.15 27.25
N LEU A 374 -14.80 -12.27 26.69
CA LEU A 374 -15.15 -13.61 27.16
C LEU A 374 -14.76 -13.83 28.62
N ASP A 375 -13.57 -13.38 29.01
CA ASP A 375 -13.10 -13.52 30.39
C ASP A 375 -13.92 -12.65 31.35
N LYS A 376 -14.25 -11.42 30.98
CA LYS A 376 -15.17 -10.55 31.74
C LYS A 376 -16.55 -11.21 31.92
N LEU A 377 -17.11 -11.77 30.85
CA LEU A 377 -18.41 -12.45 30.90
C LEU A 377 -18.38 -13.72 31.76
N LYS A 378 -17.30 -14.51 31.68
CA LYS A 378 -17.10 -15.69 32.54
C LYS A 378 -16.96 -15.31 34.00
N GLU A 379 -16.20 -14.27 34.31
CA GLU A 379 -16.07 -13.75 35.68
C GLU A 379 -17.44 -13.32 36.23
N LYS A 380 -18.20 -12.55 35.45
CA LYS A 380 -19.57 -12.13 35.80
C LYS A 380 -20.49 -13.34 36.06
N LEU A 381 -20.41 -14.37 35.23
CA LEU A 381 -21.20 -15.59 35.38
C LEU A 381 -20.76 -16.42 36.60
N ALA A 382 -19.45 -16.55 36.83
CA ALA A 382 -18.90 -17.23 37.99
C ALA A 382 -19.34 -16.53 39.28
N PHE A 383 -19.29 -15.20 39.31
CA PHE A 383 -19.75 -14.39 40.43
C PHE A 383 -21.24 -14.61 40.72
N ARG A 384 -22.10 -14.54 39.69
CA ARG A 384 -23.54 -14.81 39.82
C ARG A 384 -23.82 -16.20 40.38
N LYS A 385 -23.06 -17.22 39.95
CA LYS A 385 -23.14 -18.59 40.50
C LYS A 385 -22.71 -18.62 41.97
N SER A 386 -21.58 -17.99 42.32
CA SER A 386 -21.12 -17.92 43.71
C SER A 386 -22.17 -17.31 44.63
N VAL A 387 -22.89 -16.27 44.18
CA VAL A 387 -23.98 -15.66 44.96
C VAL A 387 -25.22 -16.57 45.06
N ALA A 388 -25.60 -17.23 43.96
CA ALA A 388 -26.72 -18.16 43.96
C ALA A 388 -26.49 -19.34 44.93
N GLU A 389 -25.24 -19.81 44.99
CA GLU A 389 -24.81 -20.98 45.76
C GLU A 389 -24.40 -20.67 47.21
N ILE A 390 -24.50 -19.41 47.66
CA ILE A 390 -24.18 -19.03 49.05
C ILE A 390 -24.88 -20.00 50.02
N PRO A 391 -24.14 -20.68 50.91
CA PRO A 391 -24.78 -21.51 51.93
C PRO A 391 -25.72 -20.71 52.83
N ALA A 392 -26.92 -21.23 53.09
CA ALA A 392 -27.93 -20.54 53.92
C ALA A 392 -27.40 -20.18 55.32
N ARG A 393 -26.44 -20.94 55.85
CA ARG A 393 -25.78 -20.65 57.14
C ARG A 393 -25.14 -19.27 57.21
N TYR A 394 -24.50 -18.80 56.13
CA TYR A 394 -23.85 -17.48 56.13
C TYR A 394 -24.89 -16.34 56.10
N VAL A 395 -26.02 -16.57 55.43
CA VAL A 395 -27.15 -15.64 55.45
C VAL A 395 -27.75 -15.56 56.85
N SER A 396 -27.95 -16.71 57.51
CA SER A 396 -28.43 -16.77 58.89
C SER A 396 -27.46 -16.13 59.88
N GLU A 397 -26.15 -16.31 59.68
CA GLU A 397 -25.10 -15.70 60.49
C GLU A 397 -25.22 -14.17 60.44
N VAL A 398 -25.13 -13.56 59.25
CA VAL A 398 -25.24 -12.11 59.09
C VAL A 398 -26.60 -11.60 59.60
N ARG A 399 -27.68 -12.31 59.28
CA ARG A 399 -29.02 -11.96 59.78
C ARG A 399 -29.12 -12.03 61.31
N SER A 400 -28.33 -12.84 61.99
CA SER A 400 -28.39 -12.99 63.45
C SER A 400 -27.68 -11.87 64.22
N TYR A 401 -26.90 -11.02 63.53
CA TYR A 401 -26.17 -9.94 64.19
C TYR A 401 -27.13 -8.97 64.88
N LYS A 402 -26.98 -8.88 66.20
CA LYS A 402 -27.69 -7.87 67.00
C LYS A 402 -27.04 -6.50 66.83
N ASN A 403 -25.71 -6.49 66.79
CA ASN A 403 -24.86 -5.33 66.52
C ASN A 403 -23.93 -5.73 65.36
N PRO A 404 -24.19 -5.31 64.12
CA PRO A 404 -23.33 -5.67 62.99
C PRO A 404 -21.94 -5.02 63.15
N PRO A 405 -20.86 -5.65 62.62
CA PRO A 405 -19.56 -5.00 62.51
C PRO A 405 -19.66 -3.66 61.77
N ALA A 406 -18.82 -2.69 62.13
CA ALA A 406 -18.78 -1.38 61.46
C ALA A 406 -18.55 -1.56 59.95
N GLY A 407 -19.22 -0.78 59.10
CA GLY A 407 -19.18 -0.92 57.64
C GLY A 407 -20.14 -1.97 57.07
N SER A 408 -20.62 -2.94 57.88
CA SER A 408 -21.53 -3.97 57.36
C SER A 408 -22.90 -3.42 57.00
N LEU A 409 -23.37 -2.34 57.65
CA LEU A 409 -24.66 -1.74 57.32
C LEU A 409 -24.58 -1.07 55.95
N GLU A 410 -23.52 -0.31 55.71
CA GLU A 410 -23.26 0.48 54.53
C GLU A 410 -23.07 -0.41 53.30
N VAL A 411 -22.27 -1.49 53.40
CA VAL A 411 -22.12 -2.48 52.32
C VAL A 411 -23.46 -3.13 51.96
N MET A 412 -24.27 -3.47 52.97
CA MET A 412 -25.56 -4.10 52.74
C MET A 412 -26.58 -3.11 52.16
N GLN A 413 -26.56 -1.85 52.60
CA GLN A 413 -27.37 -0.76 52.04
C GLN A 413 -27.03 -0.56 50.57
N ALA A 414 -25.76 -0.40 50.21
CA ALA A 414 -25.30 -0.27 48.83
C ALA A 414 -25.76 -1.47 47.98
N THR A 415 -25.60 -2.69 48.50
CA THR A 415 -26.04 -3.92 47.83
C THR A 415 -27.53 -3.90 47.53
N PHE A 416 -28.37 -3.64 48.53
CA PHE A 416 -29.82 -3.62 48.34
C PHE A 416 -30.27 -2.43 47.48
N LEU A 417 -29.58 -1.30 47.53
CA LEU A 417 -29.84 -0.15 46.68
C LEU A 417 -29.62 -0.51 45.19
N LEU A 418 -28.47 -1.12 44.85
CA LEU A 418 -28.16 -1.59 43.49
C LEU A 418 -29.14 -2.68 42.99
N LEU A 419 -29.69 -3.49 43.91
CA LEU A 419 -30.74 -4.46 43.62
C LEU A 419 -32.14 -3.84 43.42
N GLY A 420 -32.26 -2.51 43.50
CA GLY A 420 -33.48 -1.74 43.24
C GLY A 420 -34.43 -1.63 44.43
N PHE A 421 -33.92 -1.74 45.66
CA PHE A 421 -34.72 -1.44 46.85
C PHE A 421 -34.67 0.06 47.16
N ASP A 422 -35.80 0.61 47.62
CA ASP A 422 -35.89 2.02 48.03
C ASP A 422 -35.02 2.28 49.27
N GLU A 423 -34.13 3.27 49.19
CA GLU A 423 -33.21 3.68 50.26
C GLU A 423 -33.95 3.97 51.58
N ASN A 424 -35.19 4.47 51.50
CA ASN A 424 -35.98 4.76 52.69
C ASN A 424 -36.27 3.53 53.55
N ASN A 425 -36.29 2.35 52.93
CA ASN A 425 -36.50 1.06 53.57
C ASN A 425 -35.19 0.37 53.96
N LEU A 426 -34.04 1.04 53.88
CA LEU A 426 -32.73 0.46 54.17
C LEU A 426 -32.00 1.16 55.33
N LYS A 427 -32.66 2.08 56.06
CA LYS A 427 -32.02 2.95 57.07
C LYS A 427 -31.46 2.21 58.28
N THR A 428 -32.09 1.12 58.70
CA THR A 428 -31.67 0.39 59.90
C THR A 428 -31.26 -1.04 59.57
N TRP A 429 -30.40 -1.61 60.41
CA TRP A 429 -29.99 -3.01 60.28
C TRP A 429 -31.17 -3.99 60.32
N ARG A 430 -32.24 -3.65 61.07
CA ARG A 430 -33.47 -4.47 61.12
C ARG A 430 -34.16 -4.53 59.77
N ASP A 431 -34.09 -3.46 58.98
CA ASP A 431 -34.66 -3.44 57.64
C ASP A 431 -33.85 -4.35 56.71
N ILE A 432 -32.51 -4.26 56.76
CA ILE A 432 -31.59 -5.17 56.06
C ILE A 432 -31.87 -6.65 56.42
N GLN A 433 -32.02 -6.96 57.71
CA GLN A 433 -32.37 -8.31 58.19
C GLN A 433 -33.71 -8.80 57.63
N THR A 434 -34.68 -7.88 57.48
CA THR A 434 -35.99 -8.18 56.92
C THR A 434 -35.86 -8.55 55.45
N HIS A 435 -35.07 -7.81 54.67
CA HIS A 435 -34.80 -8.08 53.26
C HIS A 435 -33.99 -9.37 53.04
N LEU A 436 -32.97 -9.62 53.87
CA LEU A 436 -32.21 -10.88 53.87
C LEU A 436 -33.10 -12.10 54.17
N GLY A 437 -34.16 -11.91 54.96
CA GLY A 437 -35.10 -12.96 55.32
C GLY A 437 -36.15 -13.30 54.25
N LYS A 438 -36.27 -12.49 53.19
CA LYS A 438 -37.24 -12.72 52.11
C LYS A 438 -36.80 -13.90 51.22
N GLY A 439 -37.78 -14.74 50.86
CA GLY A 439 -37.60 -15.90 49.98
C GLY A 439 -38.20 -15.68 48.58
N GLY A 440 -38.00 -16.67 47.70
CA GLY A 440 -38.60 -16.66 46.36
C GLY A 440 -38.04 -15.57 45.44
N THR A 441 -38.91 -14.92 44.67
CA THR A 441 -38.55 -13.85 43.72
C THR A 441 -38.04 -12.59 44.42
N ASP A 442 -38.38 -12.39 45.70
CA ASP A 442 -37.90 -11.28 46.51
C ASP A 442 -36.62 -11.60 47.28
N SER A 443 -36.10 -12.83 47.17
CA SER A 443 -34.81 -13.15 47.76
C SER A 443 -33.70 -12.35 47.08
N PHE A 444 -32.73 -11.89 47.86
CA PHE A 444 -31.57 -11.18 47.32
C PHE A 444 -30.84 -12.03 46.27
N ARG A 445 -30.77 -13.36 46.44
CA ARG A 445 -30.14 -14.28 45.48
C ARG A 445 -30.81 -14.24 44.12
N TYR A 446 -32.14 -14.31 44.09
CA TYR A 446 -32.90 -14.21 42.85
C TYR A 446 -32.66 -12.88 42.17
N ARG A 447 -32.66 -11.79 42.94
CA ARG A 447 -32.42 -10.43 42.41
C ARG A 447 -31.00 -10.27 41.88
N VAL A 448 -29.96 -10.71 42.57
CA VAL A 448 -28.57 -10.63 42.06
C VAL A 448 -28.41 -11.37 40.73
N VAL A 449 -29.04 -12.54 40.59
CA VAL A 449 -28.95 -13.33 39.35
C VAL A 449 -29.76 -12.71 38.21
N LYS A 450 -30.89 -12.07 38.50
CA LYS A 450 -31.81 -11.53 37.50
C LYS A 450 -31.65 -10.05 37.21
N ARG A 451 -30.91 -9.30 38.04
CA ARG A 451 -30.71 -7.86 37.87
C ARG A 451 -29.87 -7.62 36.62
N ASP A 452 -30.43 -6.82 35.72
CA ASP A 452 -29.69 -6.20 34.65
C ASP A 452 -28.98 -4.95 35.20
N THR A 453 -27.66 -4.89 35.00
CA THR A 453 -26.81 -3.83 35.51
C THR A 453 -26.86 -2.58 34.63
N HIS A 454 -27.28 -2.69 33.37
CA HIS A 454 -27.39 -1.57 32.44
C HIS A 454 -28.64 -0.69 32.67
N VAL A 455 -29.56 -1.13 33.53
CA VAL A 455 -30.83 -0.43 33.82
C VAL A 455 -30.78 0.22 35.22
N ILE A 456 -29.61 0.32 35.82
CA ILE A 456 -29.43 0.99 37.11
C ILE A 456 -29.23 2.48 36.83
N ASP A 457 -29.98 3.31 37.56
CA ASP A 457 -29.92 4.76 37.43
C ASP A 457 -28.60 5.28 38.02
N ASP A 458 -27.96 6.25 37.34
CA ASP A 458 -26.65 6.78 37.72
C ASP A 458 -26.64 7.31 39.16
N HIS A 459 -27.73 7.93 39.62
CA HIS A 459 -27.81 8.42 41.01
C HIS A 459 -27.77 7.28 42.04
N VAL A 460 -28.28 6.10 41.69
CA VAL A 460 -28.22 4.91 42.54
C VAL A 460 -26.79 4.39 42.60
N VAL A 461 -26.07 4.42 41.48
CA VAL A 461 -24.66 4.01 41.39
C VAL A 461 -23.79 4.96 42.21
N GLU A 462 -23.92 6.27 42.02
CA GLU A 462 -23.20 7.29 42.80
C GLU A 462 -23.49 7.14 44.29
N ARG A 463 -24.77 6.99 44.66
CA ARG A 463 -25.15 6.83 46.07
C ARG A 463 -24.59 5.55 46.68
N ALA A 464 -24.59 4.44 45.93
CA ALA A 464 -23.97 3.20 46.38
C ALA A 464 -22.45 3.35 46.53
N GLN A 465 -21.80 4.12 45.65
CA GLN A 465 -20.38 4.43 45.74
C GLN A 465 -20.06 5.27 46.98
N ASP A 466 -20.84 6.31 47.28
CA ASP A 466 -20.70 7.13 48.49
C ASP A 466 -20.75 6.28 49.78
N LEU A 467 -21.64 5.29 49.81
CA LEU A 467 -21.75 4.36 50.96
C LEU A 467 -20.53 3.46 51.12
N LEU A 468 -19.79 3.20 50.03
CA LEU A 468 -18.63 2.31 50.02
C LEU A 468 -17.29 3.05 50.12
N ASP A 469 -17.26 4.36 49.88
CA ASP A 469 -16.03 5.16 49.79
C ASP A 469 -15.21 5.12 51.09
N GLU A 470 -15.88 5.00 52.23
CA GLU A 470 -15.23 4.89 53.55
C GLU A 470 -14.72 3.47 53.88
N ILE A 471 -15.00 2.46 53.04
CA ILE A 471 -14.73 1.05 53.32
C ILE A 471 -13.69 0.52 52.35
N SER A 472 -12.50 0.21 52.86
CA SER A 472 -11.46 -0.44 52.06
C SER A 472 -11.77 -1.91 51.81
N LEU A 473 -11.16 -2.48 50.77
CA LEU A 473 -11.27 -3.91 50.46
C LEU A 473 -10.79 -4.79 51.63
N ASP A 474 -9.76 -4.36 52.36
CA ASP A 474 -9.22 -5.09 53.50
C ASP A 474 -10.18 -5.03 54.70
N ASP A 475 -10.83 -3.89 54.92
CA ASP A 475 -11.88 -3.77 55.94
C ASP A 475 -13.03 -4.74 55.63
N ALA A 476 -13.53 -4.73 54.39
CA ALA A 476 -14.62 -5.61 53.96
C ALA A 476 -14.29 -7.10 54.14
N GLN A 477 -13.05 -7.51 53.88
CA GLN A 477 -12.58 -8.89 54.11
C GLN A 477 -12.61 -9.29 55.59
N ASN A 478 -12.37 -8.34 56.50
CA ASN A 478 -12.37 -8.57 57.94
C ASN A 478 -13.77 -8.58 58.58
N LEU A 479 -14.82 -8.15 57.86
CA LEU A 479 -16.19 -8.11 58.40
C LEU A 479 -16.84 -9.49 58.49
N SER A 480 -17.08 -10.12 57.34
CA SER A 480 -17.58 -11.50 57.21
C SER A 480 -17.46 -11.95 55.76
N LEU A 481 -17.48 -13.26 55.52
CA LEU A 481 -17.40 -13.82 54.17
C LEU A 481 -18.54 -13.31 53.25
N LEU A 482 -19.76 -13.22 53.79
CA LEU A 482 -20.93 -12.79 53.01
C LEU A 482 -20.90 -11.27 52.73
N VAL A 483 -20.50 -10.46 53.71
CA VAL A 483 -20.39 -9.00 53.52
C VAL A 483 -19.28 -8.67 52.52
N ASN A 484 -18.11 -9.33 52.61
CA ASN A 484 -17.04 -9.20 51.60
C ASN A 484 -17.53 -9.56 50.19
N LEU A 485 -18.30 -10.64 50.05
CA LEU A 485 -18.86 -11.04 48.76
C LEU A 485 -19.81 -9.96 48.20
N PHE A 486 -20.64 -9.35 49.05
CA PHE A 486 -21.52 -8.26 48.66
C PHE A 486 -20.80 -6.95 48.37
N TYR A 487 -19.71 -6.65 49.09
CA TYR A 487 -18.84 -5.53 48.76
C TYR A 487 -18.27 -5.68 47.33
N ARG A 488 -17.71 -6.85 47.02
CA ARG A 488 -17.20 -7.16 45.67
C ARG A 488 -18.30 -7.12 44.60
N TYR A 489 -19.53 -7.53 44.93
CA TYR A 489 -20.68 -7.37 44.04
C TYR A 489 -20.91 -5.90 43.69
N CYS A 490 -20.95 -5.04 44.70
CA CYS A 490 -21.20 -3.62 44.48
C CYS A 490 -20.12 -2.99 43.63
N GLN A 491 -18.84 -3.27 43.91
CA GLN A 491 -17.72 -2.80 43.09
C GLN A 491 -17.84 -3.25 41.63
N ALA A 492 -18.17 -4.52 41.40
CA ALA A 492 -18.34 -5.05 40.05
C ALA A 492 -19.50 -4.36 39.30
N VAL A 493 -20.62 -4.11 39.97
CA VAL A 493 -21.78 -3.42 39.39
C VAL A 493 -21.46 -1.95 39.10
N ILE A 494 -20.82 -1.24 40.05
CA ILE A 494 -20.44 0.17 39.90
C ILE A 494 -19.46 0.34 38.73
N ASN A 495 -18.44 -0.52 38.64
CA ASN A 495 -17.46 -0.49 37.54
C ASN A 495 -18.09 -0.81 36.18
N GLU A 496 -19.12 -1.66 36.14
CA GLU A 496 -19.85 -1.98 34.91
C GLU A 496 -20.77 -0.84 34.47
N SER A 497 -21.39 -0.13 35.42
CA SER A 497 -22.21 1.05 35.14
C SER A 497 -21.37 2.27 34.74
N ASN A 498 -20.12 2.39 35.24
CA ASN A 498 -19.20 3.49 34.96
C ASN A 498 -17.97 3.01 34.14
N PRO A 499 -18.10 2.73 32.84
CA PRO A 499 -16.96 2.31 32.03
C PRO A 499 -15.90 3.43 31.98
N PRO A 500 -14.60 3.12 32.21
CA PRO A 500 -13.53 4.11 32.42
C PRO A 500 -13.24 5.07 31.25
N ASN A 501 -13.94 4.93 30.12
CA ASN A 501 -13.69 5.71 28.90
C ASN A 501 -14.80 6.72 28.56
N ALA A 502 -15.91 6.77 29.31
CA ALA A 502 -17.03 7.67 28.99
C ALA A 502 -16.80 9.16 29.36
N THR A 503 -15.77 9.49 30.15
CA THR A 503 -15.57 10.83 30.71
C THR A 503 -14.54 11.70 29.97
N ASN A 504 -13.93 11.21 28.88
CA ASN A 504 -12.90 11.93 28.11
C ASN A 504 -13.26 12.19 26.63
N SER A 505 -14.54 12.10 26.24
CA SER A 505 -15.01 12.36 24.86
C SER A 505 -15.75 13.69 24.73
#